data_AF-A0A426XZE4-F1
#
_entry.id   AF-A0A426XZE4-F1
#
_cell.length_a   1.000
_cell.length_b   1.000
_cell.length_c   1.000
_cell.angle_alpha   90.00
_cell.angle_beta   90.00
_cell.angle_gamma   90.00
#
_symmetry.space_group_name_H-M   'P 1'
#
loop_
_entity.id
_entity.type
_entity.pdbx_description
1 polymer ?
#
loop_
_entity_poly.entity_id
_entity_poly.type
_entity_poly.pdbx_seq_one_letter_code
_entity_poly.pdbx_strand_id
1 'polypeptide(L)'
;MGVEVYHQGMLKTELCNKWEESGECPYSDHCQFAHGIAELRPVLRHPRYKTELCRMVVSGGTCPYGHRCHFRHSISPSDHQRILLRPQ
;
A
#
# COMPACT_ATOMS: atom_id res chain seq x y z
N MET A 1 -3.20 -24.99 -11.81
CA MET A 1 -3.70 -23.66 -12.25
C MET A 1 -2.74 -22.62 -11.71
N GLY A 2 -1.72 -22.28 -12.52
CA GLY A 2 -0.79 -21.21 -12.17
C GLY A 2 -1.53 -19.89 -12.24
N VAL A 3 -1.65 -19.21 -11.11
CA VAL A 3 -2.23 -17.87 -11.07
C VAL A 3 -1.27 -16.96 -11.83
N GLU A 4 -1.71 -16.38 -12.94
CA GLU A 4 -0.94 -15.41 -13.73
C GLU A 4 -0.87 -14.09 -12.95
N VAL A 5 -0.11 -14.06 -11.84
CA VAL A 5 -0.06 -12.92 -10.91
C VAL A 5 0.80 -11.76 -11.43
N TYR A 6 1.45 -11.89 -12.58
CA TYR A 6 2.59 -11.02 -12.90
C TYR A 6 2.26 -9.68 -13.58
N HIS A 7 1.01 -9.37 -13.95
CA HIS A 7 0.70 -8.09 -14.62
C HIS A 7 -0.64 -7.44 -14.22
N GLN A 8 -1.03 -7.51 -12.94
CA GLN A 8 -2.03 -6.54 -12.47
C GLN A 8 -1.31 -5.20 -12.23
N GLY A 9 -1.16 -4.43 -13.31
CA GLY A 9 -0.64 -3.06 -13.25
C GLY A 9 -1.42 -2.21 -12.25
N MET A 10 -0.85 -1.09 -11.82
CA MET A 10 -1.41 -0.17 -10.81
C MET A 10 -2.60 0.67 -11.32
N LEU A 11 -3.35 0.13 -12.28
CA LEU A 11 -4.45 0.82 -12.95
C LEU A 11 -5.72 0.70 -12.11
N LYS A 12 -6.31 1.85 -11.77
CA LYS A 12 -7.56 2.00 -11.04
C LYS A 12 -7.54 1.31 -9.67
N THR A 13 -6.36 1.19 -9.03
CA THR A 13 -6.20 0.56 -7.72
C THR A 13 -6.35 1.53 -6.54
N GLU A 14 -6.42 2.82 -6.82
CA GLU A 14 -6.65 3.91 -5.87
C GLU A 14 -7.68 4.87 -6.47
N LEU A 15 -8.44 5.57 -5.62
CA LEU A 15 -9.42 6.57 -6.04
C LEU A 15 -8.73 7.82 -6.59
N CYS A 16 -9.38 8.47 -7.56
CA CYS A 16 -8.89 9.70 -8.14
C CYS A 16 -9.29 10.90 -7.28
N ASN A 17 -8.32 11.54 -6.63
CA ASN A 17 -8.59 12.71 -5.80
C ASN A 17 -9.32 13.83 -6.55
N LYS A 18 -8.92 14.15 -7.79
CA LYS A 18 -9.54 15.21 -8.60
C LYS A 18 -11.04 14.97 -8.82
N TRP A 19 -11.36 13.73 -9.18
CA TRP A 19 -12.74 13.29 -9.37
C TRP A 19 -13.52 13.29 -8.05
N GLU A 20 -12.94 12.81 -6.95
CA GLU A 20 -13.62 12.84 -5.65
C GLU A 20 -13.86 14.27 -5.13
N GLU A 21 -12.93 15.19 -5.38
CA GLU A 21 -13.02 16.58 -4.94
C GLU A 21 -14.04 17.40 -5.74
N SER A 22 -14.13 17.17 -7.06
CA SER A 22 -14.84 18.08 -7.97
C SER A 22 -15.88 17.41 -8.88
N GLY A 23 -15.89 16.08 -8.96
CA GLY A 23 -16.64 15.33 -9.97
C GLY A 23 -16.05 15.43 -11.38
N GLU A 24 -14.93 16.13 -11.55
CA GLU A 24 -14.25 16.30 -12.83
C GLU A 24 -12.80 15.82 -12.74
N CYS A 25 -12.32 15.21 -13.83
CA CYS A 25 -10.94 14.77 -13.93
C CYS A 25 -10.37 15.13 -15.31
N PRO A 26 -9.25 15.86 -15.40
CA PRO A 26 -8.67 16.27 -16.68
C PRO A 26 -8.20 15.09 -17.54
N TYR A 27 -8.05 13.91 -16.94
CA TYR A 27 -7.61 12.69 -17.62
C TYR A 27 -8.77 11.82 -18.12
N SER A 28 -10.03 12.16 -17.78
CA SER A 28 -11.22 11.44 -18.26
C SER A 28 -11.08 9.90 -18.09
N ASP A 29 -11.51 9.13 -19.08
CA ASP A 29 -11.37 7.68 -19.21
C ASP A 29 -9.92 7.16 -19.19
N HIS A 30 -8.95 8.01 -19.55
CA HIS A 30 -7.51 7.69 -19.49
C HIS A 30 -6.91 7.85 -18.08
N CYS A 31 -7.69 8.32 -17.11
CA CYS A 31 -7.25 8.44 -15.73
C CYS A 31 -6.80 7.09 -15.17
N GLN A 32 -5.59 7.02 -14.65
CA GLN A 32 -5.07 5.78 -14.05
C GLN A 32 -5.68 5.47 -12.67
N PHE A 33 -6.47 6.39 -12.11
CA PHE A 33 -7.15 6.24 -10.81
C PHE A 33 -8.66 6.07 -11.01
N ALA A 34 -9.31 5.40 -10.06
CA ALA A 34 -10.73 5.10 -10.12
C ALA A 34 -11.59 6.33 -9.85
N HIS A 35 -12.56 6.62 -10.73
CA HIS A 35 -13.57 7.68 -10.57
C HIS A 35 -14.75 7.24 -9.68
N GLY A 36 -14.51 6.29 -8.78
CA GLY A 36 -15.50 5.77 -7.86
C GLY A 36 -15.27 4.29 -7.57
N ILE A 37 -16.02 3.76 -6.60
CA ILE A 37 -15.90 2.36 -6.13
C ILE A 37 -16.15 1.37 -7.27
N ALA A 38 -17.02 1.71 -8.23
CA ALA A 38 -17.32 0.87 -9.39
C ALA A 38 -16.11 0.66 -10.33
N GLU A 39 -15.19 1.64 -10.40
CA GLU A 39 -13.96 1.52 -11.19
C GLU A 39 -12.78 0.94 -10.36
N LEU A 40 -12.91 0.90 -9.03
CA LEU A 40 -11.83 0.56 -8.12
C LEU A 40 -11.51 -0.94 -8.20
N ARG A 41 -10.26 -1.25 -8.53
CA ARG A 41 -9.77 -2.62 -8.70
C ARG A 41 -9.07 -3.11 -7.44
N PRO A 42 -9.27 -4.39 -7.05
CA PRO A 42 -8.58 -4.97 -5.91
C PRO A 42 -7.08 -5.06 -6.20
N VAL A 43 -6.26 -4.83 -5.18
CA VAL A 43 -4.82 -5.02 -5.27
C VAL A 43 -4.47 -6.41 -4.75
N LEU A 44 -4.05 -7.29 -5.64
CA LEU A 44 -3.43 -8.55 -5.25
C LEU A 44 -2.03 -8.26 -4.68
N ARG A 45 -1.89 -8.42 -3.36
CA ARG A 45 -0.63 -8.23 -2.66
C ARG A 45 0.05 -9.58 -2.45
N HIS A 46 1.38 -9.58 -2.43
CA HIS A 46 2.15 -10.76 -2.03
C HIS A 46 1.74 -11.21 -0.61
N PRO A 47 1.68 -12.51 -0.29
CA PRO A 47 1.32 -13.01 1.05
C PRO A 47 2.16 -12.45 2.21
N ARG A 48 3.35 -11.93 1.92
CA ARG A 48 4.25 -11.27 2.90
C ARG A 48 4.03 -9.75 3.03
N TYR A 49 3.00 -9.19 2.39
CA TYR A 49 2.67 -7.77 2.54
C TYR A 49 2.30 -7.47 3.99
N LYS A 50 2.97 -6.47 4.58
CA LYS A 50 2.76 -6.04 5.96
C LYS A 50 2.86 -7.18 6.98
N THR A 51 3.72 -8.18 6.75
CA THR A 51 4.04 -9.19 7.78
C THR A 51 5.20 -8.76 8.67
N GLU A 52 6.22 -8.09 8.10
CA GLU A 52 7.41 -7.62 8.81
C GLU A 52 7.30 -6.13 9.17
N LEU A 53 7.97 -5.72 10.24
CA LEU A 53 8.03 -4.32 10.69
C LEU A 53 8.90 -3.48 9.78
N CYS A 54 8.50 -2.22 9.56
CA CYS A 54 9.31 -1.26 8.85
C CYS A 54 10.51 -0.86 9.71
N ARG A 55 11.72 -1.12 9.21
CA ARG A 55 12.96 -0.79 9.95
C ARG A 55 13.07 0.69 10.26
N MET A 56 12.69 1.57 9.32
CA MET A 56 12.77 3.02 9.55
C MET A 56 11.90 3.46 10.72
N VAL A 57 10.66 2.97 10.80
CA VAL A 57 9.75 3.28 11.90
C VAL A 57 10.24 2.68 13.22
N VAL A 58 10.75 1.45 13.18
CA VAL A 58 11.35 0.80 14.37
C VAL A 58 12.57 1.55 14.89
N SER A 59 13.38 2.11 14.00
CA SER A 59 14.53 2.96 14.36
C SER A 59 14.14 4.37 14.81
N GLY A 60 12.84 4.68 14.96
CA GLY A 60 12.33 5.98 15.39
C GLY A 60 12.27 7.04 14.29
N GLY A 61 12.49 6.66 13.03
CA GLY A 61 12.42 7.56 11.88
C GLY A 61 11.04 7.60 11.21
N THR A 62 10.81 8.64 10.40
CA THR A 62 9.65 8.70 9.51
C THR A 62 9.90 7.88 8.26
N CYS A 63 8.95 7.04 7.85
CA CYS A 63 9.05 6.29 6.61
C CYS A 63 8.58 7.14 5.41
N PRO A 64 9.42 7.38 4.39
CA PRO A 64 9.07 8.21 3.24
C PRO A 64 7.97 7.58 2.36
N TYR A 65 7.76 6.27 2.47
CA TYR A 65 6.72 5.55 1.74
C TYR A 65 5.33 5.68 2.40
N GLY A 66 5.24 6.21 3.62
CA GLY A 66 3.97 6.42 4.30
C GLY A 66 3.06 5.18 4.31
N HIS A 67 1.78 5.37 3.96
CA HIS A 67 0.80 4.28 3.90
C HIS A 67 1.06 3.27 2.76
N ARG A 68 1.87 3.65 1.75
CA ARG A 68 2.29 2.80 0.63
C ARG A 68 3.42 1.84 1.01
N CYS A 69 4.01 1.99 2.20
CA CYS A 69 5.01 1.06 2.69
C CYS A 69 4.47 -0.38 2.72
N HIS A 70 5.28 -1.32 2.22
CA HIS A 70 4.95 -2.75 2.21
C HIS A 70 5.19 -3.43 3.57
N PHE A 71 5.75 -2.70 4.54
CA PHE A 71 6.03 -3.17 5.89
C PHE A 71 5.07 -2.52 6.90
N ARG A 72 4.93 -3.12 8.09
CA ARG A 72 4.07 -2.59 9.16
C ARG A 72 4.69 -1.36 9.82
N HIS A 73 3.87 -0.33 10.04
CA HIS A 73 4.23 0.84 10.87
C HIS A 73 3.59 0.78 12.28
N SER A 74 2.65 -0.13 12.51
CA SER A 74 2.05 -0.39 13.82
C SER A 74 2.91 -1.38 14.61
N ILE A 75 3.56 -0.89 15.66
CA ILE A 75 4.36 -1.70 16.59
C ILE A 75 3.43 -2.14 17.74
N SER A 76 3.32 -3.44 17.96
CA SER A 76 2.57 -4.03 19.08
C SER A 76 3.49 -4.39 20.24
N PRO A 77 2.99 -4.55 21.48
CA PRO A 77 3.78 -5.04 22.62
C PRO A 77 4.59 -6.32 22.32
N SER A 78 4.02 -7.24 21.54
CA SER A 78 4.69 -8.48 21.09
C SER A 78 5.85 -8.25 20.11
N ASP A 79 5.87 -7.12 19.41
CA ASP A 79 6.96 -6.77 18.50
C ASP A 79 8.21 -6.29 19.27
N HIS A 80 8.06 -5.71 20.48
CA HIS A 80 9.20 -5.25 21.30
C HIS A 80 10.17 -6.39 21.63
N GLN A 81 9.65 -7.58 21.91
CA GLN A 81 10.48 -8.74 22.23
C GLN A 81 11.33 -9.19 21.02
N ARG A 82 10.85 -8.98 19.78
CA ARG A 82 11.61 -9.30 18.57
C ARG A 82 12.61 -8.21 18.17
N ILE A 83 12.34 -6.96 18.52
CA ILE A 83 13.25 -5.82 18.26
C ILE A 83 14.45 -5.88 19.20
N LEU A 84 14.23 -6.17 20.49
CA LEU A 84 15.28 -6.25 21.51
C LEU A 84 16.18 -7.50 21.39
N LEU A 85 15.75 -8.51 20.63
CA LEU A 85 16.45 -9.80 20.49
C LEU A 85 17.15 -9.98 19.13
N ARG A 86 17.16 -8.99 18.24
CA ARG A 86 17.95 -9.09 16.99
C ARG A 86 19.42 -8.80 17.28
N PRO A 87 20.36 -9.75 17.06
CA PRO A 87 21.77 -9.44 17.07
C PRO A 87 22.07 -8.47 15.92
N GLN A 88 22.91 -7.48 16.20
CA GLN A 88 23.46 -6.55 15.21
C GLN A 88 24.27 -7.30 14.15
#